data_AF-A0A0S8A303-F1
#
_entry.id   AF-A0A0S8A303-F1
#
_cell.length_a   1.000
_cell.length_b   1.000
_cell.length_c   1.000
_cell.angle_alpha   90.00
_cell.angle_beta   90.00
_cell.angle_gamma   90.00
#
_symmetry.space_group_name_H-M   'P 1'
#
loop_
_entity.id
_entity.type
_entity.pdbx_description
1 polymer ?
#
loop_
_entity_poly.entity_id
_entity_poly.type
_entity_poly.pdbx_seq_one_letter_code
_entity_poly.pdbx_strand_id
1 'polypeptide(L)'
;MFKAVTFSYIALLSLTACVAQEDIILPTKYDRIAESDNYKRCVANATNRRFDEITNPDVIVRNSMADCTHVKNTMLNEYPKRWRENYIKEVDAKLYRRELDWIVETRSKKNTFFR
;
A
#
# COMPACT_ATOMS: atom_id res chain seq x y z
N MET A 1 10.05 -51.91 -61.88
CA MET A 1 9.11 -51.02 -62.61
C MET A 1 8.27 -50.26 -61.58
N PHE A 2 8.14 -48.95 -61.77
CA PHE A 2 7.47 -47.96 -60.89
C PHE A 2 5.93 -47.95 -61.01
N LYS A 3 5.24 -47.55 -59.93
CA LYS A 3 4.16 -46.51 -59.82
C LYS A 3 3.70 -46.46 -58.33
N ALA A 4 3.92 -45.41 -57.55
CA ALA A 4 3.32 -44.04 -57.49
C ALA A 4 2.08 -43.97 -56.56
N VAL A 5 2.23 -43.43 -55.32
CA VAL A 5 1.77 -42.09 -54.83
C VAL A 5 0.37 -42.18 -54.17
N THR A 6 0.15 -41.78 -52.91
CA THR A 6 -0.19 -40.40 -52.48
C THR A 6 0.05 -40.11 -50.98
N PHE A 7 0.17 -38.81 -50.72
CA PHE A 7 0.60 -38.10 -49.51
C PHE A 7 -0.45 -37.99 -48.40
N SER A 8 0.00 -37.86 -47.15
CA SER A 8 -0.62 -36.95 -46.17
C SER A 8 0.44 -36.42 -45.21
N TYR A 9 0.76 -35.14 -45.38
CA TYR A 9 1.52 -34.32 -44.44
C TYR A 9 0.75 -34.19 -43.14
N ILE A 10 1.39 -34.48 -42.00
CA ILE A 10 1.04 -33.86 -40.72
C ILE A 10 2.33 -33.28 -40.16
N ALA A 11 2.57 -32.01 -40.46
CA ALA A 11 3.47 -31.17 -39.69
C ALA A 11 2.82 -30.94 -38.32
N LEU A 12 3.28 -31.65 -37.30
CA LEU A 12 2.94 -31.34 -35.91
C LEU A 12 3.79 -30.16 -35.44
N LEU A 13 3.36 -28.96 -35.85
CA LEU A 13 3.61 -27.73 -35.12
C LEU A 13 2.79 -27.77 -33.83
N SER A 14 3.30 -28.37 -32.76
CA SER A 14 2.81 -28.02 -31.42
C SER A 14 3.46 -26.72 -30.99
N LEU A 15 2.69 -25.68 -31.29
CA LEU A 15 2.73 -24.31 -30.80
C LEU A 15 3.33 -24.17 -29.38
N THR A 16 4.18 -23.15 -29.25
CA THR A 16 4.50 -22.44 -28.02
C THR A 16 3.29 -22.29 -27.10
N ALA A 17 3.39 -22.83 -25.88
CA ALA A 17 2.73 -22.19 -24.75
C ALA A 17 3.81 -21.43 -23.98
N CYS A 18 3.90 -20.14 -24.26
CA CYS A 18 4.35 -19.17 -23.26
C CYS A 18 3.56 -19.47 -21.98
N VAL A 19 4.25 -19.91 -20.93
CA VAL A 19 3.88 -19.43 -19.61
C VAL A 19 5.02 -18.52 -19.21
N ALA A 20 4.82 -17.24 -19.55
CA ALA A 20 5.43 -16.17 -18.79
C ALA A 20 4.95 -16.34 -17.35
N GLN A 21 5.67 -17.10 -16.54
CA GLN A 21 5.91 -16.65 -15.20
C GLN A 21 7.04 -15.63 -15.34
N GLU A 22 6.66 -14.38 -15.65
CA GLU A 22 7.21 -13.35 -14.79
C GLU A 22 6.88 -13.87 -13.39
N ASP A 23 7.90 -14.41 -12.71
CA ASP A 23 7.77 -14.68 -11.30
C ASP A 23 7.35 -13.34 -10.70
N ILE A 24 6.06 -13.18 -10.48
CA ILE A 24 5.55 -12.11 -9.64
C ILE A 24 6.12 -12.49 -8.29
N ILE A 25 7.30 -11.96 -7.99
CA ILE A 25 7.91 -12.04 -6.68
C ILE A 25 6.92 -11.32 -5.78
N LEU A 26 6.02 -12.10 -5.20
CA LEU A 26 5.10 -11.59 -4.22
C LEU A 26 5.96 -11.12 -3.04
N PRO A 27 5.78 -9.88 -2.57
CA PRO A 27 6.53 -9.35 -1.45
C PRO A 27 6.49 -10.31 -0.28
N THR A 28 7.61 -10.43 0.43
CA THR A 28 7.64 -11.30 1.60
C THR A 28 6.72 -10.71 2.68
N LYS A 29 6.38 -11.53 3.69
CA LYS A 29 5.66 -11.04 4.87
C LYS A 29 6.43 -9.90 5.55
N TYR A 30 7.75 -9.90 5.50
CA TYR A 30 8.61 -8.91 6.14
C TYR A 30 8.59 -7.56 5.41
N ASP A 31 8.63 -7.58 4.08
CA ASP A 31 8.56 -6.36 3.26
C ASP A 31 7.24 -5.62 3.50
N ARG A 32 6.12 -6.36 3.55
CA ARG A 32 4.80 -5.80 3.86
C ARG A 32 4.71 -5.17 5.26
N ILE A 33 5.39 -5.74 6.26
CA ILE A 33 5.43 -5.20 7.62
C ILE A 33 6.27 -3.92 7.65
N ALA A 34 7.45 -3.95 7.04
CA ALA A 34 8.34 -2.79 6.96
C ALA A 34 7.65 -1.60 6.28
N GLU A 35 6.96 -1.83 5.16
CA GLU A 35 6.22 -0.77 4.47
C GLU A 35 5.01 -0.27 5.28
N SER A 36 4.32 -1.15 6.01
CA SER A 36 3.25 -0.74 6.93
C SER A 36 3.78 0.16 8.05
N ASP A 37 4.95 -0.16 8.61
CA ASP A 37 5.56 0.63 9.68
C ASP A 37 6.17 1.94 9.15
N ASN A 38 6.71 1.95 7.93
CA ASN A 38 7.08 3.18 7.22
C ASN A 38 5.86 4.10 7.06
N TYR A 39 4.72 3.54 6.66
CA TYR A 39 3.50 4.30 6.51
C TYR A 39 3.01 4.89 7.84
N LYS A 40 2.93 4.08 8.92
CA LYS A 40 2.53 4.57 10.25
C LYS A 40 3.45 5.68 10.76
N ARG A 41 4.77 5.56 10.55
CA ARG A 41 5.73 6.61 10.92
C ARG A 41 5.49 7.90 10.15
N CYS A 42 5.16 7.82 8.86
CA CYS A 42 4.77 8.99 8.09
C CYS A 42 3.53 9.66 8.70
N VAL A 43 2.49 8.87 9.02
CA VAL A 43 1.25 9.41 9.62
C VAL A 43 1.53 10.13 10.94
N ALA A 44 2.29 9.53 11.85
CA ALA A 44 2.69 10.15 13.11
C ALA A 44 3.42 11.49 12.91
N ASN A 45 4.45 11.49 12.06
CA ASN A 45 5.25 12.68 11.79
C ASN A 45 4.45 13.79 11.11
N ALA A 46 3.66 13.44 10.09
CA ALA A 46 2.84 14.40 9.36
C ALA A 46 1.78 15.03 10.27
N THR A 47 1.06 14.19 11.05
CA THR A 47 0.00 14.66 11.95
C THR A 47 0.57 15.56 13.05
N ASN A 48 1.69 15.18 13.67
CA ASN A 48 2.31 16.01 14.70
C ASN A 48 2.84 17.34 14.14
N ARG A 49 3.50 17.32 12.98
CA ARG A 49 3.95 18.56 12.31
C ARG A 49 2.77 19.49 12.00
N ARG A 50 1.68 18.96 11.43
CA ARG A 50 0.49 19.76 11.10
C ARG A 50 -0.24 20.26 12.32
N PHE A 51 -0.23 19.52 13.43
CA PHE A 51 -0.80 19.95 14.70
C PHE A 51 -0.10 21.21 15.26
N ASP A 52 1.21 21.35 15.04
CA ASP A 52 1.97 22.54 15.44
C ASP A 52 1.63 23.78 14.57
N GLU A 53 1.22 23.57 13.31
CA GLU A 53 0.97 24.62 12.32
C GLU A 53 -0.51 25.05 12.25
N ILE A 54 -1.44 24.11 12.46
CA ILE A 54 -2.86 24.24 12.16
C ILE A 54 -3.68 23.69 13.34
N THR A 55 -4.70 24.40 13.81
CA THR A 55 -5.54 23.99 14.94
C THR A 55 -6.83 23.27 14.55
N ASN A 56 -7.23 23.30 13.27
CA ASN A 56 -8.45 22.61 12.81
C ASN A 56 -8.17 21.11 12.56
N PRO A 57 -8.84 20.19 13.29
CA PRO A 57 -8.63 18.74 13.18
C PRO A 57 -8.82 18.18 11.77
N ASP A 58 -9.86 18.59 11.06
CA ASP A 58 -10.16 18.07 9.72
C ASP A 58 -9.11 18.52 8.70
N VAL A 59 -8.59 19.74 8.87
CA VAL A 59 -7.51 20.26 8.03
C VAL A 59 -6.19 19.55 8.33
N ILE A 60 -5.89 19.27 9.61
CA ILE A 60 -4.72 18.46 9.99
C ILE A 60 -4.77 17.10 9.33
N VAL A 61 -5.89 16.37 9.44
CA VAL A 61 -6.03 15.02 8.86
C VAL A 61 -5.87 15.07 7.35
N ARG A 62 -6.60 15.96 6.66
CA ARG A 62 -6.55 16.06 5.19
C ARG A 62 -5.14 16.38 4.69
N ASN A 63 -4.45 17.32 5.33
CA ASN A 63 -3.11 17.72 4.90
C ASN A 63 -2.08 16.63 5.22
N SER A 64 -2.22 15.95 6.35
CA SER A 64 -1.36 14.80 6.71
C SER A 64 -1.52 13.63 5.73
N MET A 65 -2.75 13.37 5.27
CA MET A 65 -3.02 12.38 4.23
C MET A 65 -2.33 12.74 2.90
N ALA A 66 -2.34 14.01 2.52
CA ALA A 66 -1.65 14.48 1.32
C ALA A 66 -0.13 14.27 1.45
N ASP A 67 0.46 14.63 2.59
CA ASP A 67 1.89 14.48 2.86
C ASP A 67 2.36 13.01 2.77
N CYS A 68 1.51 12.04 3.16
CA CYS A 68 1.85 10.62 3.18
C CYS A 68 1.33 9.81 1.98
N THR A 69 0.76 10.46 0.95
CA THR A 69 0.15 9.77 -0.20
C THR A 69 1.16 8.90 -0.96
N HIS A 70 2.40 9.36 -1.13
CA HIS A 70 3.44 8.58 -1.80
C HIS A 70 3.77 7.29 -1.02
N VAL A 71 4.04 7.40 0.29
CA VAL A 71 4.37 6.26 1.16
C VAL A 71 3.21 5.27 1.23
N LYS A 72 1.96 5.78 1.27
CA LYS A 72 0.76 4.94 1.21
C LYS A 72 0.72 4.10 -0.07
N ASN A 73 0.99 4.72 -1.21
CA ASN A 73 0.92 4.02 -2.50
C ASN A 73 2.01 2.96 -2.62
N THR A 74 3.23 3.24 -2.14
CA THR A 74 4.31 2.24 -2.04
C THR A 74 3.87 1.05 -1.19
N MET A 75 3.40 1.31 0.02
CA MET A 75 2.90 0.25 0.91
C MET A 75 1.75 -0.54 0.26
N LEU A 76 0.78 0.11 -0.38
CA LEU A 76 -0.35 -0.56 -1.01
C LEU A 76 0.06 -1.43 -2.20
N ASN A 77 1.09 -1.07 -2.95
CA ASN A 77 1.57 -1.87 -4.07
C ASN A 77 2.10 -3.25 -3.64
N GLU A 78 2.52 -3.38 -2.37
CA GLU A 78 2.92 -4.65 -1.80
C GLU A 78 1.76 -5.62 -1.50
N TYR A 79 0.51 -5.13 -1.59
CA TYR A 79 -0.70 -5.89 -1.28
C TYR A 79 -1.51 -6.27 -2.53
N PRO A 80 -2.16 -7.45 -2.53
CA PRO A 80 -3.14 -7.81 -3.55
C PRO A 80 -4.24 -6.76 -3.70
N LYS A 81 -4.75 -6.54 -4.92
CA LYS A 81 -5.73 -5.49 -5.24
C LYS A 81 -6.93 -5.44 -4.27
N ARG A 82 -7.51 -6.60 -3.93
CA ARG A 82 -8.65 -6.69 -3.01
C ARG A 82 -8.35 -6.19 -1.60
N TRP A 83 -7.11 -6.35 -1.13
CA TRP A 83 -6.68 -5.87 0.18
C TRP A 83 -6.48 -4.36 0.19
N ARG A 84 -5.98 -3.79 -0.92
CA ARG A 84 -5.82 -2.34 -1.09
C ARG A 84 -7.14 -1.60 -0.93
N GLU A 85 -8.18 -2.07 -1.60
CA GLU A 85 -9.51 -1.42 -1.58
C GLU A 85 -10.14 -1.40 -0.18
N ASN A 86 -9.98 -2.47 0.59
CA ASN A 86 -10.48 -2.54 1.97
C ASN A 86 -9.65 -1.67 2.93
N TYR A 87 -8.33 -1.68 2.77
CA TYR A 87 -7.41 -0.90 3.60
C TYR A 87 -7.71 0.61 3.50
N ILE A 88 -7.89 1.11 2.27
CA ILE A 88 -8.18 2.53 2.01
C ILE A 88 -9.48 2.97 2.68
N LYS A 89 -10.53 2.14 2.63
CA LYS A 89 -11.86 2.51 3.13
C LYS A 89 -11.96 2.57 4.65
N GLU A 90 -11.30 1.66 5.35
CA GLU A 90 -11.56 1.47 6.78
C GLU A 90 -10.39 1.83 7.69
N VAL A 91 -9.16 1.62 7.22
CA VAL A 91 -7.96 1.75 8.05
C VAL A 91 -7.36 3.15 7.91
N ASP A 92 -7.36 3.69 6.70
CA ASP A 92 -6.63 4.92 6.37
C ASP A 92 -7.09 6.11 7.22
N ALA A 93 -8.36 6.50 7.12
CA ALA A 93 -8.89 7.65 7.86
C ALA A 93 -8.89 7.46 9.39
N LYS A 94 -9.10 6.22 9.86
CA LYS A 94 -9.07 5.91 11.30
C LYS A 94 -7.67 6.05 11.89
N LEU A 95 -6.63 5.76 11.11
CA LEU A 95 -5.24 5.87 11.54
C LEU A 95 -4.88 7.33 11.86
N TYR A 96 -5.20 8.27 10.96
CA TYR A 96 -4.94 9.71 11.20
C TYR A 96 -5.73 10.26 12.38
N ARG A 97 -7.01 9.90 12.52
CA ARG A 97 -7.82 10.34 13.66
C ARG A 97 -7.26 9.85 14.99
N ARG A 98 -6.90 8.55 15.06
CA ARG A 98 -6.29 7.97 16.26
C ARG A 98 -4.99 8.67 16.64
N GLU A 99 -4.15 8.97 15.67
CA GLU A 99 -2.89 9.67 15.90
C GLU A 99 -3.11 11.08 16.43
N LEU A 100 -4.06 11.80 15.84
CA LEU A 100 -4.45 13.13 16.31
C LEU A 100 -4.98 13.12 17.75
N ASP A 101 -5.86 12.18 18.08
CA ASP A 101 -6.40 12.01 19.43
C ASP A 101 -5.28 11.74 20.45
N TRP A 102 -4.31 10.89 20.08
CA TRP A 102 -3.14 10.58 20.93
C TRP A 102 -2.25 11.82 21.18
N ILE A 103 -2.03 12.65 20.16
CA ILE A 103 -1.27 13.91 20.30
C ILE A 103 -1.98 14.87 21.25
N VAL A 104 -3.30 15.06 21.07
CA VAL A 104 -4.13 15.95 21.91
C VAL A 104 -4.11 15.49 23.36
N GLU A 105 -4.29 14.18 23.61
CA GLU A 105 -4.28 13.60 24.94
C GLU A 105 -2.91 13.80 25.61
N THR A 106 -1.83 13.49 24.89
CA THR A 106 -0.46 13.60 25.40
C THR A 106 -0.09 15.04 25.75
N ARG A 107 -0.51 16.01 24.93
CA ARG A 107 -0.24 17.43 25.19
C ARG A 107 -1.12 18.01 26.30
N SER A 108 -2.37 17.57 26.42
CA SER A 108 -3.24 17.96 27.54
C SER A 108 -2.66 17.51 28.88
N LYS A 109 -2.16 16.26 28.94
CA LYS A 109 -1.50 15.70 30.15
C LYS A 109 -0.23 16.45 30.53
N LYS A 110 0.57 16.90 29.54
CA LYS A 110 1.75 17.73 29.81
C LYS A 110 1.35 19.09 30.40
N ASN A 111 0.30 19.74 29.89
CA ASN A 111 -0.14 21.04 30.40
C ASN A 111 -0.74 20.99 31.81
N THR A 112 -1.37 19.88 32.23
CA THR A 112 -1.84 19.71 33.61
C THR A 112 -0.71 19.40 34.59
N PHE A 113 0.41 18.81 34.15
CA PHE A 113 1.53 18.49 35.03
C PHE A 113 2.36 19.72 35.46
N PHE A 114 2.25 20.84 34.73
CA PHE A 114 2.95 22.10 35.03
C PHE A 114 2.04 23.18 35.66
N ARG A 115 0.82 22.82 36.09
CA ARG A 115 -0.08 23.69 36.85
C ARG A 115 -0.16 23.21 38.30
#